data_AF-W9XG75-F1
#
_entry.id   AF-W9XG75-F1
#
_cell.length_a   1.000
_cell.length_b   1.000
_cell.length_c   1.000
_cell.angle_alpha   90.00
_cell.angle_beta   90.00
_cell.angle_gamma   90.00
#
_symmetry.space_group_name_H-M   'P 1'
#
loop_
_entity.id
_entity.type
_entity.pdbx_description
1 polymer ?
#
loop_
_entity_poly.entity_id
_entity_poly.type
_entity_poly.pdbx_seq_one_letter_code
_entity_poly.pdbx_strand_id
1 'polypeptide(L)'
;FTWQHSELVLSRMEHAGWCPSDITMLDKLLTPSGMYFASLLPPRLRQKDHVAGGCNQEFCNVLNITEAARLDYCTEHTKDCDKNCGLHYVKEEELCEILSEEGAIAVVDFLPTGDDHPKLQVSAVTTVNRKPFVAISHVWVEGLGNVRDNALPRCQLVRIQALVHQVSGDTSMPFWLDTLCIPQDYSRPHLQAFRINAIKNMNRVYESSSAVLVLDSELGSTSIMASLEEQLVRFACSSWVRRLWTLNEAVLGTKVMLQLQDGTMDLFVDILQRLPNHPRFFELSQTLLTELADFPCRISLLRGKEDAPSITKLWNACQFRSTSEHQDEAMCLAILLGHDPTPIINAGVDEKWCLFLQAQKTFPFDLLFTKGPRVELDRYRWAPSSFI
;
A
#
# COMPACT_ATOMS: atom_id res chain seq x y z
N PHE A 1 17.95 18.40 -14.96
CA PHE A 1 17.55 18.35 -16.37
C PHE A 1 16.12 17.86 -16.40
N THR A 2 15.16 18.71 -16.77
CA THR A 2 13.83 18.24 -17.18
C THR A 2 13.94 17.79 -18.62
N TRP A 3 13.49 16.57 -18.93
CA TRP A 3 13.41 16.12 -20.32
C TRP A 3 12.45 17.03 -21.09
N GLN A 4 12.63 17.15 -22.40
CA GLN A 4 11.71 17.93 -23.23
C GLN A 4 10.32 17.29 -23.17
N HIS A 5 9.31 18.03 -22.70
CA HIS A 5 7.93 17.56 -22.64
C HIS A 5 7.41 17.27 -24.06
N SER A 6 6.69 16.16 -24.23
CA SER A 6 6.01 15.82 -25.48
C SER A 6 4.53 16.16 -25.36
N GLU A 7 4.13 17.31 -25.89
CA GLU A 7 2.72 17.74 -25.97
C GLU A 7 1.82 16.68 -26.61
N LEU A 8 2.34 15.93 -27.58
CA LEU A 8 1.62 14.83 -28.23
C LEU A 8 1.28 13.71 -27.24
N VAL A 9 2.24 13.32 -26.40
CA VAL A 9 2.05 12.23 -25.43
C VAL A 9 1.15 12.69 -24.30
N LEU A 10 1.35 13.91 -23.78
CA LEU A 10 0.50 14.51 -22.76
C LEU A 10 -0.96 14.57 -23.23
N SER A 11 -1.20 15.15 -24.41
CA SER A 11 -2.54 15.24 -24.99
C SER A 11 -3.16 13.85 -25.19
N ARG A 12 -2.39 12.85 -25.63
CA ARG A 12 -2.88 11.47 -25.75
C ARG A 12 -3.34 10.91 -24.40
N MET A 13 -2.56 11.08 -23.34
CA MET A 13 -2.90 10.58 -22.00
C MET A 13 -4.13 11.29 -21.45
N GLU A 14 -4.23 12.60 -21.60
CA GLU A 14 -5.40 13.39 -21.20
C GLU A 14 -6.68 12.91 -21.91
N HIS A 15 -6.64 12.75 -23.24
CA HIS A 15 -7.78 12.25 -24.02
C HIS A 15 -8.15 10.80 -23.66
N ALA A 16 -7.18 10.01 -23.19
CA ALA A 16 -7.42 8.64 -22.70
C ALA A 16 -7.94 8.60 -21.25
N GLY A 17 -8.16 9.76 -20.60
CA GLY A 17 -8.73 9.85 -19.26
C GLY A 17 -7.73 9.55 -18.13
N TRP A 18 -6.43 9.72 -18.38
CA TRP A 18 -5.41 9.56 -17.34
C TRP A 18 -5.57 10.60 -16.22
N CYS A 19 -5.28 10.18 -14.99
CA CYS A 19 -5.28 11.08 -13.85
C CYS A 19 -4.18 12.16 -14.01
N PRO A 20 -4.48 13.46 -13.80
CA PRO A 20 -3.45 14.50 -13.86
C PRO A 20 -2.26 14.28 -12.90
N SER A 21 -2.51 13.65 -11.74
CA SER A 21 -1.46 13.28 -10.77
C SER A 21 -0.57 12.14 -11.28
N ASP A 22 -1.13 11.22 -12.08
CA ASP A 22 -0.35 10.16 -12.71
C ASP A 22 0.48 10.71 -13.86
N ILE A 23 -0.08 11.59 -14.70
CA ILE A 23 0.66 12.27 -15.77
C ILE A 23 1.83 13.03 -15.16
N THR A 24 1.61 13.81 -14.10
CA THR A 24 2.65 14.61 -13.42
C THR A 24 3.75 13.71 -12.81
N MET A 25 3.37 12.58 -12.23
CA MET A 25 4.33 11.60 -11.73
C MET A 25 5.16 11.01 -12.87
N LEU A 26 4.51 10.51 -13.93
CA LEU A 26 5.19 9.86 -15.05
C LEU A 26 6.07 10.84 -15.82
N ASP A 27 5.67 12.10 -15.97
CA ASP A 27 6.48 13.15 -16.60
C ASP A 27 7.75 13.49 -15.81
N LYS A 28 7.71 13.34 -14.48
CA LYS A 28 8.90 13.51 -13.62
C LYS A 28 9.80 12.28 -13.59
N LEU A 29 9.23 11.08 -13.75
CA LEU A 29 9.95 9.82 -13.63
C LEU A 29 10.45 9.27 -14.97
N LEU A 30 9.73 9.54 -16.06
CA LEU A 30 9.94 8.92 -17.36
C LEU A 30 10.42 9.94 -18.39
N THR A 31 11.13 9.45 -19.41
CA THR A 31 11.38 10.21 -20.64
C THR A 31 10.14 10.22 -21.52
N PRO A 32 10.09 11.05 -22.58
CA PRO A 32 8.99 11.01 -23.55
C PRO A 32 8.72 9.62 -24.14
N SER A 33 9.75 8.79 -24.30
CA SER A 33 9.61 7.41 -24.77
C SER A 33 8.91 6.52 -23.72
N GLY A 34 9.32 6.62 -22.46
CA GLY A 34 8.66 5.90 -21.35
C GLY A 34 7.22 6.35 -21.16
N MET A 35 6.95 7.66 -21.22
CA MET A 35 5.58 8.19 -21.19
C MET A 35 4.75 7.71 -22.37
N TYR A 36 5.33 7.69 -23.58
CA TYR A 36 4.63 7.16 -24.75
C TYR A 36 4.25 5.69 -24.56
N PHE A 37 5.19 4.86 -24.07
CA PHE A 37 4.92 3.46 -23.76
C PHE A 37 3.83 3.31 -22.69
N ALA A 38 3.88 4.08 -21.60
CA ALA A 38 2.82 4.09 -20.59
C ALA A 38 1.46 4.47 -21.20
N SER A 39 1.42 5.44 -22.11
CA SER A 39 0.19 5.87 -22.81
C SER A 39 -0.41 4.83 -23.77
N LEU A 40 0.28 3.71 -24.01
CA LEU A 40 -0.27 2.56 -24.74
C LEU A 40 -1.12 1.65 -23.83
N LEU A 41 -0.92 1.76 -22.52
CA LEU A 41 -1.68 1.03 -21.50
C LEU A 41 -2.90 1.87 -21.08
N PRO A 42 -4.00 1.22 -20.65
CA PRO A 42 -5.13 1.95 -20.08
C PRO A 42 -4.72 2.61 -18.75
N PRO A 43 -5.34 3.76 -18.39
CA PRO A 43 -5.07 4.43 -17.13
C PRO A 43 -5.50 3.58 -15.94
N ARG A 44 -4.82 3.78 -14.81
CA ARG A 44 -5.20 3.17 -13.53
C ARG A 44 -6.65 3.50 -13.18
N LEU A 45 -7.40 2.48 -12.74
CA LEU A 45 -8.80 2.64 -12.34
C LEU A 45 -9.64 3.28 -13.45
N ARG A 46 -9.41 2.91 -14.72
CA ARG A 46 -10.11 3.46 -15.91
C ARG A 46 -11.65 3.47 -15.83
N GLN A 47 -12.23 2.68 -14.95
CA GLN A 47 -13.67 2.65 -14.68
C GLN A 47 -14.16 3.87 -13.89
N LYS A 48 -13.24 4.66 -13.31
CA LYS A 48 -13.52 5.89 -12.57
C LYS A 48 -13.05 7.09 -13.39
N ASP A 49 -13.85 8.14 -13.40
CA ASP A 49 -13.49 9.40 -14.04
C ASP A 49 -12.64 10.24 -13.08
N HIS A 50 -11.35 10.36 -13.38
CA HIS A 50 -10.41 11.14 -12.56
C HIS A 50 -10.65 12.64 -12.66
N VAL A 51 -11.11 13.14 -13.81
CA VAL A 51 -11.37 14.58 -13.99
C VAL A 51 -12.64 14.97 -13.24
N ALA A 52 -13.72 14.21 -13.43
CA ALA A 52 -14.96 14.42 -12.67
C ALA A 52 -14.79 14.13 -11.17
N GLY A 53 -13.89 13.22 -10.81
CA GLY A 53 -13.45 12.98 -9.43
C GLY A 53 -12.63 14.11 -8.82
N GLY A 54 -12.32 15.16 -9.58
CA GLY A 54 -11.61 16.35 -9.12
C GLY A 54 -10.10 16.14 -8.92
N CYS A 55 -9.51 15.11 -9.54
CA CYS A 55 -8.06 14.91 -9.48
C CYS A 55 -7.31 16.09 -10.12
N ASN A 56 -6.13 16.41 -9.59
CA ASN A 56 -5.25 17.44 -10.10
C ASN A 56 -3.79 16.93 -10.13
N GLN A 57 -2.84 17.80 -10.48
CA GLN A 57 -1.42 17.43 -10.65
C GLN A 57 -0.77 16.90 -9.37
N GLU A 58 -1.30 17.28 -8.20
CA GLU A 58 -0.79 16.90 -6.89
C GLU A 58 -1.57 15.70 -6.34
N PHE A 59 -2.91 15.75 -6.41
CA PHE A 59 -3.79 14.80 -5.73
C PHE A 59 -4.63 13.96 -6.67
N CYS A 60 -4.59 12.64 -6.45
CA CYS A 60 -5.54 11.69 -7.04
C CYS A 60 -6.69 11.45 -6.06
N ASN A 61 -7.76 12.24 -6.17
CA ASN A 61 -8.92 12.15 -5.29
C ASN A 61 -9.68 10.82 -5.42
N VAL A 62 -9.63 10.20 -6.59
CA VAL A 62 -10.22 8.88 -6.85
C VAL A 62 -9.59 7.76 -6.01
N LEU A 63 -8.33 7.91 -5.56
CA LEU A 63 -7.67 6.93 -4.68
C LEU A 63 -8.09 7.04 -3.21
N ASN A 64 -8.80 8.11 -2.84
CA ASN A 64 -9.21 8.36 -1.47
C ASN A 64 -10.73 8.18 -1.33
N ILE A 65 -11.14 7.50 -0.27
CA ILE A 65 -12.55 7.39 0.09
C ILE A 65 -12.81 8.54 1.06
N THR A 66 -13.54 9.56 0.58
CA THR A 66 -13.91 10.72 1.38
C THR A 66 -14.87 10.32 2.51
N GLU A 67 -14.94 11.09 3.60
CA GLU A 67 -15.90 10.85 4.69
C GLU A 67 -17.34 10.71 4.19
N ALA A 68 -17.74 11.55 3.24
CA ALA A 68 -19.07 11.47 2.64
C ALA A 68 -19.26 10.15 1.87
N ALA A 69 -18.25 9.71 1.10
CA ALA A 69 -18.31 8.48 0.33
C ALA A 69 -18.14 7.21 1.18
N ARG A 70 -17.62 7.31 2.42
CA ARG A 70 -17.48 6.16 3.33
C ARG A 70 -18.83 5.52 3.67
N LEU A 71 -19.89 6.33 3.73
CA LEU A 71 -21.25 5.83 4.02
C LEU A 71 -21.81 4.98 2.88
N ASP A 72 -21.46 5.31 1.64
CA ASP A 72 -21.92 4.64 0.42
C ASP A 72 -20.93 3.57 -0.09
N TYR A 73 -19.77 3.44 0.56
CA TYR A 73 -18.76 2.45 0.21
C TYR A 73 -19.33 1.04 0.36
N CYS A 74 -19.25 0.26 -0.72
CA CYS A 74 -19.67 -1.13 -0.76
C CYS A 74 -18.49 -2.02 -1.08
N THR A 75 -18.27 -3.05 -0.26
CA THR A 75 -17.29 -4.10 -0.54
C THR A 75 -17.64 -4.82 -1.84
N GLU A 76 -16.65 -5.02 -2.70
CA GLU A 76 -16.83 -5.64 -4.01
C GLU A 76 -16.76 -7.17 -3.94
N HIS A 77 -17.52 -7.81 -4.82
CA HIS A 77 -17.45 -9.25 -5.06
C HIS A 77 -16.40 -9.56 -6.14
N THR A 78 -15.99 -10.83 -6.25
CA THR A 78 -15.17 -11.27 -7.38
C THR A 78 -15.97 -11.19 -8.68
N LYS A 79 -15.27 -11.08 -9.83
CA LYS A 79 -15.90 -10.88 -11.15
C LYS A 79 -16.94 -11.95 -11.50
N ASP A 80 -16.70 -13.20 -11.09
CA ASP A 80 -17.55 -14.35 -11.42
C ASP A 80 -18.67 -14.62 -10.39
N CYS A 81 -18.83 -13.74 -9.40
CA CYS A 81 -19.85 -13.89 -8.36
C CYS A 81 -21.16 -13.20 -8.77
N ASP A 82 -22.28 -13.87 -8.49
CA ASP A 82 -23.65 -13.37 -8.68
C ASP A 82 -24.08 -12.30 -7.65
N LYS A 83 -23.19 -11.94 -6.72
CA LYS A 83 -23.38 -11.01 -5.59
C LYS A 83 -24.35 -11.49 -4.51
N ASN A 84 -24.79 -12.75 -4.51
CA ASN A 84 -25.69 -13.30 -3.49
C ASN A 84 -24.98 -14.17 -2.45
N CYS A 85 -23.65 -14.21 -2.44
CA CYS A 85 -22.88 -15.13 -1.59
C CYS A 85 -22.82 -14.76 -0.10
N GLY A 86 -23.39 -13.62 0.30
CA GLY A 86 -23.41 -13.13 1.67
C GLY A 86 -22.04 -12.66 2.20
N LEU A 87 -22.10 -11.95 3.33
CA LEU A 87 -20.93 -11.53 4.11
C LEU A 87 -20.63 -12.55 5.22
N HIS A 88 -19.34 -12.80 5.46
CA HIS A 88 -18.88 -13.56 6.62
C HIS A 88 -18.14 -12.63 7.57
N TYR A 89 -18.50 -12.70 8.85
CA TYR A 89 -18.07 -11.78 9.89
C TYR A 89 -17.00 -12.41 10.77
N VAL A 90 -16.00 -11.60 11.12
CA VAL A 90 -15.18 -11.86 12.29
C VAL A 90 -16.01 -11.57 13.54
N LYS A 91 -15.97 -12.50 14.50
CA LYS A 91 -16.63 -12.30 15.79
C LYS A 91 -15.89 -11.24 16.59
N GLU A 92 -16.63 -10.21 16.98
CA GLU A 92 -16.10 -9.05 17.69
C GLU A 92 -15.46 -9.44 19.03
N GLU A 93 -16.12 -10.33 19.79
CA GLU A 93 -15.63 -10.74 21.10
C GLU A 93 -14.28 -11.47 21.02
N GLU A 94 -14.15 -12.40 20.05
CA GLU A 94 -12.91 -13.15 19.82
C GLU A 94 -11.79 -12.20 19.35
N LEU A 95 -12.10 -11.22 18.50
CA LEU A 95 -11.12 -10.23 18.03
C LEU A 95 -10.65 -9.30 19.18
N CYS A 96 -11.58 -8.79 19.99
CA CYS A 96 -11.28 -7.94 21.14
C CYS A 96 -10.48 -8.69 22.22
N GLU A 97 -10.79 -9.96 22.48
CA GLU A 97 -10.04 -10.79 23.43
C GLU A 97 -8.56 -10.89 23.02
N ILE A 98 -8.30 -11.17 21.73
CA ILE A 98 -6.93 -11.23 21.21
C ILE A 98 -6.23 -9.87 21.31
N LEU A 99 -6.89 -8.80 20.87
CA LEU A 99 -6.31 -7.44 20.86
C LEU A 99 -6.21 -6.79 22.25
N SER A 100 -6.72 -7.45 23.29
CA SER A 100 -6.49 -7.08 24.69
C SER A 100 -5.07 -7.41 25.14
N GLU A 101 -4.43 -8.41 24.55
CA GLU A 101 -3.04 -8.75 24.82
C GLU A 101 -2.11 -7.82 24.05
N GLU A 102 -1.24 -7.11 24.78
CA GLU A 102 -0.29 -6.19 24.18
C GLU A 102 0.66 -6.94 23.22
N GLY A 103 0.60 -6.58 21.94
CA GLY A 103 1.48 -7.16 20.94
C GLY A 103 1.02 -8.47 20.33
N ALA A 104 -0.20 -8.91 20.63
CA ALA A 104 -0.85 -9.99 19.89
C ALA A 104 -1.34 -9.49 18.52
N ILE A 105 -1.28 -10.39 17.53
CA ILE A 105 -1.77 -10.15 16.17
C ILE A 105 -2.92 -11.12 15.91
N ALA A 106 -4.09 -10.60 15.55
CA ALA A 106 -5.21 -11.41 15.11
C ALA A 106 -5.03 -11.82 13.65
N VAL A 107 -5.11 -13.12 13.36
CA VAL A 107 -5.12 -13.66 11.98
C VAL A 107 -6.37 -14.48 11.78
N VAL A 108 -6.81 -14.59 10.52
CA VAL A 108 -8.02 -15.31 10.14
C VAL A 108 -7.72 -16.48 9.23
N ASP A 109 -8.56 -17.50 9.31
CA ASP A 109 -8.58 -18.64 8.41
C ASP A 109 -10.01 -18.89 7.94
N PHE A 110 -10.19 -19.06 6.64
CA PHE A 110 -11.50 -19.34 6.05
C PHE A 110 -11.64 -20.84 5.75
N LEU A 111 -12.07 -21.58 6.77
CA LEU A 111 -12.13 -23.02 6.73
C LEU A 111 -13.48 -23.54 6.19
N PRO A 112 -13.47 -24.58 5.34
CA PRO A 112 -14.68 -25.34 5.06
C PRO A 112 -15.12 -26.05 6.35
N THR A 113 -16.33 -25.79 6.81
CA THR A 113 -16.95 -26.59 7.87
C THR A 113 -17.72 -27.74 7.21
N GLY A 114 -17.82 -28.88 7.90
CA GLY A 114 -18.54 -30.06 7.41
C GLY A 114 -20.04 -29.83 7.16
N ASP A 115 -20.59 -28.69 7.58
CA ASP A 115 -22.02 -28.35 7.55
C ASP A 115 -22.37 -27.28 6.48
N ASP A 116 -21.66 -27.24 5.35
CA ASP A 116 -21.91 -26.35 4.19
C ASP A 116 -21.79 -24.82 4.46
N HIS A 117 -21.46 -24.42 5.70
CA HIS A 117 -21.34 -23.04 6.14
C HIS A 117 -19.90 -22.68 6.54
N PRO A 118 -19.01 -22.38 5.59
CA PRO A 118 -17.61 -22.07 5.90
C PRO A 118 -17.52 -20.93 6.92
N LYS A 119 -16.64 -21.10 7.90
CA LYS A 119 -16.53 -20.19 9.04
C LYS A 119 -15.21 -19.43 8.96
N LEU A 120 -15.30 -18.12 9.16
CA LEU A 120 -14.14 -17.28 9.37
C LEU A 120 -13.71 -17.45 10.83
N GLN A 121 -12.59 -18.13 11.05
CA GLN A 121 -12.04 -18.38 12.38
C GLN A 121 -10.89 -17.41 12.66
N VAL A 122 -10.89 -16.79 13.83
CA VAL A 122 -9.79 -15.93 14.29
C VAL A 122 -8.85 -16.74 15.18
N SER A 123 -7.55 -16.43 15.12
CA SER A 123 -6.57 -16.93 16.08
C SER A 123 -5.50 -15.89 16.37
N ALA A 124 -4.85 -16.01 17.53
CA ALA A 124 -3.76 -15.12 17.95
C ALA A 124 -2.41 -15.64 17.48
N VAL A 125 -1.59 -14.73 16.98
CA VAL A 125 -0.13 -14.86 16.84
C VAL A 125 0.51 -13.99 17.91
N THR A 126 1.30 -14.60 18.79
CA THR A 126 1.95 -13.91 19.91
C THR A 126 3.46 -14.11 19.87
N THR A 127 4.20 -13.40 20.72
CA THR A 127 5.66 -13.59 20.85
C THR A 127 6.03 -15.01 21.27
N VAL A 128 5.16 -15.66 22.05
CA VAL A 128 5.27 -17.06 22.49
C VAL A 128 4.80 -18.02 21.39
N ASN A 129 3.71 -17.69 20.69
CA ASN A 129 3.11 -18.52 19.65
C ASN A 129 3.28 -17.92 18.25
N ARG A 130 4.47 -18.11 17.68
CA ARG A 130 4.88 -17.56 16.38
C ARG A 130 4.35 -18.37 15.20
N LYS A 131 3.03 -18.51 15.11
CA LYS A 131 2.40 -19.18 13.97
C LYS A 131 2.67 -18.40 12.68
N PRO A 132 3.01 -19.08 11.57
CA PRO A 132 3.16 -18.43 10.28
C PRO A 132 1.79 -17.94 9.78
N PHE A 133 1.81 -16.84 9.05
CA PHE A 133 0.65 -16.29 8.34
C PHE A 133 1.12 -15.44 7.16
N VAL A 134 0.23 -15.17 6.22
CA VAL A 134 0.45 -14.23 5.10
C VAL A 134 -0.30 -12.93 5.38
N ALA A 135 0.37 -11.78 5.26
CA ALA A 135 -0.31 -10.49 5.35
C ALA A 135 -0.83 -10.10 3.96
N ILE A 136 -2.11 -9.74 3.87
CA ILE A 136 -2.72 -9.23 2.65
C ILE A 136 -2.60 -7.71 2.65
N SER A 137 -2.05 -7.21 1.55
CA SER A 137 -1.85 -5.81 1.28
C SER A 137 -2.74 -5.41 0.11
N HIS A 138 -3.52 -4.34 0.28
CA HIS A 138 -4.51 -3.93 -0.72
C HIS A 138 -4.85 -2.44 -0.58
N VAL A 139 -5.56 -1.90 -1.57
CA VAL A 139 -6.09 -0.52 -1.51
C VAL A 139 -7.61 -0.58 -1.39
N TRP A 140 -8.16 0.01 -0.33
CA TRP A 140 -9.61 -0.03 -0.04
C TRP A 140 -10.48 0.43 -1.21
N VAL A 141 -10.02 1.43 -1.98
CA VAL A 141 -10.78 1.98 -3.11
C VAL A 141 -11.04 0.97 -4.24
N GLU A 142 -10.35 -0.17 -4.19
CA GLU A 142 -10.48 -1.31 -5.09
C GLU A 142 -11.37 -2.44 -4.53
N GLY A 143 -12.14 -2.16 -3.47
CA GLY A 143 -13.30 -2.96 -3.12
C GLY A 143 -13.11 -4.03 -2.05
N LEU A 144 -11.94 -4.13 -1.44
CA LEU A 144 -11.67 -5.12 -0.37
C LEU A 144 -11.76 -4.52 1.04
N GLY A 145 -12.19 -3.27 1.19
CA GLY A 145 -12.45 -2.63 2.48
C GLY A 145 -13.85 -2.95 3.02
N ASN A 146 -14.12 -2.56 4.25
CA ASN A 146 -15.47 -2.52 4.83
C ASN A 146 -15.50 -1.52 5.99
N VAL A 147 -16.26 -0.43 5.84
CA VAL A 147 -16.30 0.67 6.82
C VAL A 147 -17.10 0.29 8.07
N ARG A 148 -18.07 -0.62 7.94
CA ARG A 148 -19.08 -0.88 8.98
C ARG A 148 -18.76 -2.10 9.83
N ASP A 149 -18.19 -3.12 9.21
CA ASP A 149 -18.04 -4.44 9.80
C ASP A 149 -16.68 -5.05 9.47
N ASN A 150 -16.16 -5.86 10.39
CA ASN A 150 -15.05 -6.76 10.12
C ASN A 150 -15.54 -7.98 9.31
N ALA A 151 -15.91 -7.76 8.05
CA ALA A 151 -16.53 -8.77 7.20
C ALA A 151 -16.20 -8.59 5.72
N LEU A 152 -16.17 -9.70 4.99
CA LEU A 152 -16.01 -9.72 3.53
C LEU A 152 -16.99 -10.69 2.86
N PRO A 153 -17.33 -10.49 1.57
CA PRO A 153 -18.07 -11.45 0.78
C PRO A 153 -17.39 -12.81 0.73
N ARG A 154 -18.17 -13.89 0.81
CA ARG A 154 -17.68 -15.27 0.69
C ARG A 154 -16.74 -15.49 -0.50
N CYS A 155 -17.09 -14.92 -1.66
CA CYS A 155 -16.28 -15.07 -2.87
C CYS A 155 -14.88 -14.46 -2.74
N GLN A 156 -14.73 -13.34 -2.01
CA GLN A 156 -13.42 -12.73 -1.77
C GLN A 156 -12.61 -13.55 -0.77
N LEU A 157 -13.24 -14.06 0.29
CA LEU A 157 -12.58 -14.92 1.27
C LEU A 157 -12.04 -16.21 0.63
N VAL A 158 -12.85 -16.87 -0.20
CA VAL A 158 -12.41 -18.05 -0.98
C VAL A 158 -11.23 -17.71 -1.89
N ARG A 159 -11.32 -16.59 -2.61
CA ARG A 159 -10.23 -16.13 -3.49
C ARG A 159 -8.95 -15.86 -2.70
N ILE A 160 -9.03 -15.08 -1.62
CA ILE A 160 -7.87 -14.71 -0.81
C ILE A 160 -7.22 -15.94 -0.20
N GLN A 161 -8.00 -16.83 0.40
CA GLN A 161 -7.50 -18.07 1.00
C GLN A 161 -6.77 -18.95 -0.05
N ALA A 162 -7.32 -19.05 -1.27
CA ALA A 162 -6.66 -19.77 -2.36
C ALA A 162 -5.32 -19.14 -2.77
N LEU A 163 -5.25 -17.81 -2.88
CA LEU A 163 -4.00 -17.11 -3.18
C LEU A 163 -2.97 -17.25 -2.06
N VAL A 164 -3.42 -17.20 -0.80
CA VAL A 164 -2.57 -17.43 0.38
C VAL A 164 -1.96 -18.82 0.33
N HIS A 165 -2.76 -19.86 0.06
CA HIS A 165 -2.27 -21.23 -0.09
C HIS A 165 -1.27 -21.39 -1.24
N GLN A 166 -1.52 -20.72 -2.36
CA GLN A 166 -0.62 -20.75 -3.51
C GLN A 166 0.74 -20.14 -3.19
N VAL A 167 0.75 -19.00 -2.50
CA VAL A 167 1.99 -18.27 -2.16
C VAL A 167 2.75 -18.94 -1.03
N SER A 168 2.06 -19.52 -0.06
CA SER A 168 2.67 -20.21 1.07
C SER A 168 3.11 -21.64 0.75
N GLY A 169 2.45 -22.31 -0.20
CA GLY A 169 2.57 -23.75 -0.40
C GLY A 169 1.92 -24.59 0.71
N ASP A 170 1.09 -23.98 1.56
CA ASP A 170 0.45 -24.59 2.74
C ASP A 170 -1.05 -24.29 2.75
N THR A 171 -1.86 -25.35 2.70
CA THR A 171 -3.33 -25.31 2.66
C THR A 171 -4.00 -25.02 4.01
N SER A 172 -3.20 -24.82 5.06
CA SER A 172 -3.64 -24.43 6.39
C SER A 172 -3.10 -23.06 6.81
N MET A 173 -2.54 -22.31 5.88
CA MET A 173 -1.91 -21.02 6.15
C MET A 173 -2.99 -19.96 6.43
N PRO A 174 -3.05 -19.38 7.64
CA PRO A 174 -3.92 -18.26 7.92
C PRO A 174 -3.40 -16.98 7.26
N PHE A 175 -4.26 -15.97 7.20
CA PHE A 175 -3.88 -14.66 6.68
C PHE A 175 -4.32 -13.51 7.59
N TRP A 176 -3.62 -12.40 7.46
CA TRP A 176 -4.01 -11.13 8.06
C TRP A 176 -4.55 -10.21 6.97
N LEU A 177 -5.65 -9.53 7.24
CA LEU A 177 -6.17 -8.46 6.39
C LEU A 177 -6.74 -7.38 7.30
N ASP A 178 -6.32 -6.13 7.14
CA ASP A 178 -6.73 -4.99 7.96
C ASP A 178 -8.27 -4.90 8.13
N THR A 179 -9.03 -5.12 7.06
CA THR A 179 -10.49 -5.08 7.04
C THR A 179 -11.10 -6.10 8.02
N LEU A 180 -10.46 -7.24 8.23
CA LEU A 180 -10.94 -8.32 9.12
C LEU A 180 -10.28 -8.27 10.50
N CYS A 181 -9.02 -7.85 10.58
CA CYS A 181 -8.19 -7.97 11.78
C CYS A 181 -8.02 -6.65 12.57
N ILE A 182 -8.44 -5.51 12.02
CA ILE A 182 -8.47 -4.22 12.72
C ILE A 182 -9.94 -3.84 12.99
N PRO A 183 -10.37 -3.68 14.25
CA PRO A 183 -11.75 -3.34 14.58
C PRO A 183 -12.27 -2.10 13.85
N GLN A 184 -13.47 -2.20 13.29
CA GLN A 184 -14.17 -1.06 12.66
C GLN A 184 -14.98 -0.30 13.72
N ASP A 185 -14.49 0.87 14.13
CA ASP A 185 -15.03 1.66 15.24
C ASP A 185 -16.00 2.77 14.82
N TYR A 186 -16.25 2.96 13.50
CA TYR A 186 -17.06 4.04 12.96
C TYR A 186 -18.45 4.18 13.61
N SER A 187 -19.13 3.05 13.83
CA SER A 187 -20.42 2.99 14.54
C SER A 187 -20.32 2.26 15.88
N ARG A 188 -19.10 2.01 16.37
CA ARG A 188 -18.81 1.19 17.56
C ARG A 188 -17.67 1.80 18.38
N PRO A 189 -17.91 2.92 19.09
CA PRO A 189 -16.84 3.65 19.79
C PRO A 189 -16.11 2.83 20.86
N HIS A 190 -16.76 1.81 21.44
CA HIS A 190 -16.11 0.90 22.41
C HIS A 190 -14.96 0.09 21.80
N LEU A 191 -14.88 0.00 20.46
CA LEU A 191 -13.81 -0.67 19.75
C LEU A 191 -12.55 0.19 19.54
N GLN A 192 -12.62 1.49 19.80
CA GLN A 192 -11.54 2.43 19.50
C GLN A 192 -10.22 2.05 20.19
N ALA A 193 -10.27 1.61 21.45
CA ALA A 193 -9.06 1.19 22.17
C ALA A 193 -8.38 -0.02 21.49
N PHE A 194 -9.16 -1.01 21.06
CA PHE A 194 -8.65 -2.19 20.36
C PHE A 194 -8.13 -1.85 18.96
N ARG A 195 -8.79 -0.92 18.25
CA ARG A 195 -8.31 -0.40 16.97
C ARG A 195 -6.95 0.29 17.12
N ILE A 196 -6.79 1.15 18.12
CA ILE A 196 -5.51 1.80 18.42
C ILE A 196 -4.43 0.76 18.74
N ASN A 197 -4.74 -0.26 19.54
CA ASN A 197 -3.81 -1.35 19.84
C ASN A 197 -3.41 -2.15 18.59
N ALA A 198 -4.34 -2.43 17.68
CA ALA A 198 -4.06 -3.10 16.43
C ALA A 198 -3.16 -2.24 15.52
N ILE A 199 -3.45 -0.95 15.38
CA ILE A 199 -2.65 -0.01 14.57
C ILE A 199 -1.23 0.13 15.14
N LYS A 200 -1.08 0.20 16.46
CA LYS A 200 0.24 0.23 17.14
C LYS A 200 1.12 -0.98 16.80
N ASN A 201 0.50 -2.13 16.47
CA ASN A 201 1.20 -3.37 16.15
C ASN A 201 1.32 -3.64 14.65
N MET A 202 0.89 -2.71 13.79
CA MET A 202 0.83 -2.96 12.34
C MET A 202 2.21 -3.16 11.69
N ASN A 203 3.25 -2.54 12.22
CA ASN A 203 4.63 -2.83 11.82
C ASN A 203 5.01 -4.31 12.05
N ARG A 204 4.67 -4.83 13.24
CA ARG A 204 4.95 -6.22 13.63
C ARG A 204 4.19 -7.22 12.80
N VAL A 205 3.00 -6.87 12.29
CA VAL A 205 2.25 -7.71 11.33
C VAL A 205 3.13 -8.02 10.13
N TYR A 206 3.68 -7.00 9.49
CA TYR A 206 4.47 -7.19 8.26
C TYR A 206 5.82 -7.85 8.54
N GLU A 207 6.50 -7.47 9.63
CA GLU A 207 7.78 -8.07 10.04
C GLU A 207 7.64 -9.56 10.41
N SER A 208 6.50 -9.96 11.01
CA SER A 208 6.24 -11.33 11.46
C SER A 208 5.58 -12.20 10.40
N SER A 209 5.06 -11.59 9.33
CA SER A 209 4.43 -12.32 8.24
C SER A 209 5.45 -13.14 7.43
N SER A 210 5.03 -14.30 6.95
CA SER A 210 5.84 -15.14 6.06
C SER A 210 5.99 -14.53 4.67
N ALA A 211 4.99 -13.73 4.26
CA ALA A 211 4.99 -12.91 3.07
C ALA A 211 3.91 -11.82 3.19
N VAL A 212 4.13 -10.70 2.52
CA VAL A 212 3.11 -9.70 2.22
C VAL A 212 2.62 -9.95 0.80
N LEU A 213 1.36 -10.35 0.64
CA LEU A 213 0.71 -10.58 -0.65
C LEU A 213 -0.05 -9.33 -1.08
N VAL A 214 0.40 -8.68 -2.14
CA VAL A 214 -0.16 -7.45 -2.70
C VAL A 214 -1.25 -7.80 -3.72
N LEU A 215 -2.45 -7.28 -3.47
CA LEU A 215 -3.60 -7.35 -4.36
C LEU A 215 -3.92 -5.95 -4.90
N ASP A 216 -3.67 -5.76 -6.18
CA ASP A 216 -3.92 -4.51 -6.90
C ASP A 216 -4.59 -4.80 -8.25
N SER A 217 -5.55 -3.98 -8.65
CA SER A 217 -6.35 -4.19 -9.84
C SER A 217 -5.55 -4.11 -11.16
N GLU A 218 -4.53 -3.24 -11.23
CA GLU A 218 -3.67 -3.12 -12.41
C GLU A 218 -2.72 -4.31 -12.50
N LEU A 219 -2.10 -4.70 -11.37
CA LEU A 219 -1.24 -5.88 -11.30
C LEU A 219 -2.03 -7.16 -11.63
N GLY A 220 -3.21 -7.33 -11.05
CA GLY A 220 -4.09 -8.49 -11.29
C GLY A 220 -4.67 -8.54 -12.71
N SER A 221 -4.54 -7.48 -13.50
CA SER A 221 -4.88 -7.46 -14.93
C SER A 221 -3.70 -7.75 -15.85
N THR A 222 -2.50 -7.87 -15.29
CA THR A 222 -1.24 -8.08 -16.01
C THR A 222 -0.84 -9.54 -15.91
N SER A 223 -0.53 -10.20 -17.04
CA SER A 223 -0.04 -11.58 -17.02
C SER A 223 1.42 -11.64 -16.55
N ILE A 224 1.78 -12.72 -15.84
CA ILE A 224 3.16 -13.02 -15.47
C ILE A 224 4.05 -13.26 -16.70
N MET A 225 3.45 -13.56 -17.85
CA MET A 225 4.14 -13.71 -19.15
C MET A 225 4.27 -12.38 -19.91
N ALA A 226 3.70 -11.28 -19.39
CA ALA A 226 3.91 -9.95 -19.95
C ALA A 226 5.40 -9.56 -19.92
N SER A 227 5.80 -8.61 -20.77
CA SER A 227 7.19 -8.15 -20.77
C SER A 227 7.54 -7.45 -19.45
N LEU A 228 8.82 -7.49 -19.06
CA LEU A 228 9.26 -6.86 -17.81
C LEU A 228 8.96 -5.36 -17.78
N GLU A 229 9.05 -4.68 -18.93
CA GLU A 229 8.71 -3.28 -19.09
C GLU A 229 7.23 -3.01 -18.81
N GLU A 230 6.33 -3.86 -19.33
CA GLU A 230 4.90 -3.76 -19.01
C GLU A 230 4.67 -3.98 -17.52
N GLN A 231 5.25 -5.02 -16.93
CA GLN A 231 5.12 -5.33 -15.50
C GLN A 231 5.57 -4.16 -14.61
N LEU A 232 6.71 -3.53 -14.93
CA LEU A 232 7.24 -2.40 -14.19
C LEU A 232 6.38 -1.13 -14.35
N VAL A 233 5.91 -0.83 -15.57
CA VAL A 233 5.01 0.32 -15.78
C VAL A 233 3.68 0.11 -15.07
N ARG A 234 3.12 -1.11 -15.12
CA ARG A 234 1.90 -1.47 -14.39
C ARG A 234 2.09 -1.35 -12.88
N PHE A 235 3.25 -1.76 -12.37
CA PHE A 235 3.61 -1.55 -10.97
C PHE A 235 3.70 -0.06 -10.62
N ALA A 236 4.40 0.76 -11.42
CA ALA A 236 4.51 2.20 -11.22
C ALA A 236 3.15 2.93 -11.34
N CYS A 237 2.23 2.38 -12.13
CA CYS A 237 0.87 2.89 -12.29
C CYS A 237 -0.13 2.29 -11.29
N SER A 238 0.25 1.33 -10.45
CA SER A 238 -0.65 0.66 -9.50
C SER A 238 -1.19 1.62 -8.44
N SER A 239 -2.37 1.33 -7.87
CA SER A 239 -2.90 2.07 -6.72
C SER A 239 -1.98 1.90 -5.51
N TRP A 240 -1.39 0.71 -5.40
CA TRP A 240 -0.53 0.32 -4.29
C TRP A 240 0.67 1.25 -4.10
N VAL A 241 1.41 1.59 -5.17
CA VAL A 241 2.58 2.47 -5.03
C VAL A 241 2.24 3.92 -4.68
N ARG A 242 0.97 4.32 -4.81
CA ARG A 242 0.50 5.69 -4.55
C ARG A 242 0.03 5.94 -3.12
N ARG A 243 0.00 4.93 -2.25
CA ARG A 243 -0.38 5.09 -0.83
C ARG A 243 0.83 5.10 0.09
N LEU A 244 0.75 5.85 1.20
CA LEU A 244 1.84 5.87 2.19
C LEU A 244 1.91 4.57 3.01
N TRP A 245 0.75 4.07 3.47
CA TRP A 245 0.69 2.86 4.30
C TRP A 245 1.28 1.63 3.61
N THR A 246 1.07 1.49 2.30
CA THR A 246 1.65 0.41 1.50
C THR A 246 3.18 0.47 1.40
N LEU A 247 3.81 1.61 1.68
CA LEU A 247 5.27 1.70 1.81
C LEU A 247 5.77 0.95 3.05
N ASN A 248 5.04 1.03 4.17
CA ASN A 248 5.38 0.26 5.38
C ASN A 248 5.28 -1.24 5.10
N GLU A 249 4.21 -1.67 4.43
CA GLU A 249 4.02 -3.05 3.98
C GLU A 249 5.20 -3.53 3.11
N ALA A 250 5.64 -2.69 2.16
CA ALA A 250 6.73 -3.00 1.24
C ALA A 250 8.11 -3.10 1.92
N VAL A 251 8.37 -2.22 2.88
CA VAL A 251 9.69 -2.10 3.53
C VAL A 251 9.85 -3.12 4.64
N LEU A 252 8.82 -3.28 5.48
CA LEU A 252 8.86 -4.15 6.66
C LEU A 252 8.63 -5.63 6.32
N GLY A 253 7.86 -5.90 5.24
CA GLY A 253 7.60 -7.26 4.80
C GLY A 253 8.88 -8.02 4.48
N THR A 254 8.98 -9.27 4.94
CA THR A 254 10.14 -10.14 4.67
C THR A 254 10.25 -10.46 3.18
N LYS A 255 9.11 -10.85 2.59
CA LYS A 255 8.87 -11.04 1.14
C LYS A 255 7.67 -10.20 0.73
N VAL A 256 7.73 -9.61 -0.47
CA VAL A 256 6.61 -8.87 -1.06
C VAL A 256 6.22 -9.56 -2.36
N MET A 257 5.07 -10.22 -2.33
CA MET A 257 4.56 -11.07 -3.38
C MET A 257 3.46 -10.30 -4.12
N LEU A 258 3.69 -9.96 -5.38
CA LEU A 258 2.74 -9.25 -6.23
C LEU A 258 1.82 -10.27 -6.91
N GLN A 259 0.51 -10.19 -6.69
CA GLN A 259 -0.44 -11.03 -7.41
C GLN A 259 -0.69 -10.46 -8.82
N LEU A 260 -0.33 -11.24 -9.83
CA LEU A 260 -0.62 -10.98 -11.24
C LEU A 260 -1.87 -11.78 -11.68
N GLN A 261 -2.26 -11.68 -12.94
CA GLN A 261 -3.47 -12.35 -13.46
C GLN A 261 -3.44 -13.87 -13.29
N ASP A 262 -2.28 -14.47 -13.57
CA ASP A 262 -2.07 -15.91 -13.78
C ASP A 262 -0.86 -16.44 -12.98
N GLY A 263 -0.34 -15.66 -12.04
CA GLY A 263 0.79 -16.03 -11.20
C GLY A 263 1.11 -14.99 -10.14
N THR A 264 2.17 -15.25 -9.38
CA THR A 264 2.67 -14.34 -8.35
C THR A 264 4.15 -14.08 -8.58
N MET A 265 4.61 -12.87 -8.29
CA MET A 265 5.98 -12.42 -8.49
C MET A 265 6.56 -11.86 -7.19
N ASP A 266 7.77 -12.25 -6.81
CA ASP A 266 8.50 -11.63 -5.70
C ASP A 266 9.15 -10.32 -6.18
N LEU A 267 8.74 -9.18 -5.60
CA LEU A 267 9.22 -7.85 -5.96
C LEU A 267 10.75 -7.72 -5.87
N PHE A 268 11.41 -8.42 -4.95
CA PHE A 268 12.85 -8.30 -4.77
C PHE A 268 13.62 -9.36 -5.55
N VAL A 269 13.10 -10.58 -5.62
CA VAL A 269 13.79 -11.66 -6.33
C VAL A 269 13.52 -11.59 -7.83
N ASP A 270 12.25 -11.58 -8.24
CA ASP A 270 11.88 -11.72 -9.64
C ASP A 270 12.02 -10.42 -10.44
N ILE A 271 11.93 -9.26 -9.77
CA ILE A 271 12.19 -7.96 -10.38
C ILE A 271 13.63 -7.54 -10.11
N LEU A 272 13.99 -7.18 -8.88
CA LEU A 272 15.26 -6.49 -8.60
C LEU A 272 16.51 -7.37 -8.79
N GLN A 273 16.51 -8.61 -8.31
CA GLN A 273 17.67 -9.50 -8.44
C GLN A 273 17.83 -10.08 -9.86
N ARG A 274 16.73 -10.23 -10.60
CA ARG A 274 16.78 -10.70 -12.00
C ARG A 274 17.08 -9.60 -13.00
N LEU A 275 16.79 -8.34 -12.66
CA LEU A 275 17.01 -7.19 -13.55
C LEU A 275 18.41 -7.19 -14.20
N PRO A 276 19.53 -7.35 -13.46
CA PRO A 276 20.88 -7.30 -14.04
C PRO A 276 21.18 -8.43 -15.02
N ASN A 277 20.43 -9.54 -14.94
CA ASN A 277 20.60 -10.73 -15.78
C ASN A 277 19.55 -10.81 -16.91
N HIS A 278 18.69 -9.81 -17.06
CA HIS A 278 17.67 -9.82 -18.09
C HIS A 278 18.32 -9.83 -19.50
N PRO A 279 17.89 -10.66 -20.46
CA PRO A 279 18.57 -10.81 -21.76
C PRO A 279 18.72 -9.50 -22.54
N ARG A 280 17.76 -8.59 -22.37
CA ARG A 280 17.74 -7.26 -23.01
C ARG A 280 18.19 -6.14 -22.07
N PHE A 281 18.79 -6.47 -20.93
CA PHE A 281 19.17 -5.49 -19.90
C PHE A 281 20.01 -4.36 -20.49
N PHE A 282 21.06 -4.67 -21.27
CA PHE A 282 21.93 -3.64 -21.85
C PHE A 282 21.24 -2.76 -22.91
N GLU A 283 20.29 -3.31 -23.68
CA GLU A 283 19.50 -2.56 -24.67
C GLU A 283 18.55 -1.54 -24.01
N LEU A 284 18.09 -1.86 -22.81
CA LEU A 284 17.06 -1.10 -22.08
C LEU A 284 17.62 -0.35 -20.87
N SER A 285 18.87 -0.61 -20.48
CA SER A 285 19.43 -0.33 -19.15
C SER A 285 19.21 1.10 -18.68
N GLN A 286 19.33 2.09 -19.57
CA GLN A 286 19.09 3.47 -19.18
C GLN A 286 17.61 3.69 -18.82
N THR A 287 16.68 3.49 -19.74
CA THR A 287 15.24 3.67 -19.51
C THR A 287 14.69 2.74 -18.42
N LEU A 288 15.09 1.47 -18.40
CA LEU A 288 14.62 0.48 -17.44
C LEU A 288 15.05 0.80 -16.01
N LEU A 289 16.32 1.18 -15.81
CA LEU A 289 16.85 1.50 -14.47
C LEU A 289 16.45 2.89 -13.99
N THR A 290 16.49 3.91 -14.85
CA THR A 290 16.22 5.28 -14.42
C THR A 290 14.74 5.63 -14.38
N GLU A 291 13.90 4.94 -15.14
CA GLU A 291 12.49 5.33 -15.30
C GLU A 291 11.51 4.29 -14.72
N LEU A 292 11.71 3.00 -15.01
CA LEU A 292 10.70 1.97 -14.73
C LEU A 292 10.91 1.21 -13.40
N ALA A 293 12.16 0.98 -13.01
CA ALA A 293 12.52 0.30 -11.77
C ALA A 293 12.68 1.24 -10.57
N ASP A 294 12.41 2.54 -10.73
CA ASP A 294 12.64 3.57 -9.71
C ASP A 294 11.88 3.28 -8.40
N PHE A 295 10.57 2.99 -8.44
CA PHE A 295 9.81 2.65 -7.23
C PHE A 295 10.34 1.40 -6.50
N PRO A 296 10.52 0.23 -7.16
CA PRO A 296 11.16 -0.92 -6.54
C PRO A 296 12.54 -0.61 -5.94
N CYS A 297 13.38 0.14 -6.65
CA CYS A 297 14.71 0.53 -6.18
C CYS A 297 14.64 1.41 -4.92
N ARG A 298 13.74 2.41 -4.88
CA ARG A 298 13.55 3.26 -3.68
C ARG A 298 13.12 2.46 -2.46
N ILE A 299 12.21 1.50 -2.63
CA ILE A 299 11.81 0.57 -1.57
C ILE A 299 13.02 -0.26 -1.12
N SER A 300 13.77 -0.84 -2.06
CA SER A 300 14.95 -1.66 -1.75
C SER A 300 16.05 -0.88 -1.01
N LEU A 301 16.31 0.37 -1.42
CA LEU A 301 17.28 1.23 -0.76
C LEU A 301 16.86 1.55 0.69
N LEU A 302 15.57 1.79 0.92
CA LEU A 302 15.02 2.06 2.25
C LEU A 302 15.06 0.82 3.16
N ARG A 303 14.90 -0.39 2.60
CA ARG A 303 15.13 -1.66 3.33
C ARG A 303 16.60 -1.90 3.67
N GLY A 304 17.51 -1.40 2.84
CA GLY A 304 18.95 -1.60 2.98
C GLY A 304 19.58 -0.78 4.11
N LYS A 305 20.49 -1.40 4.86
CA LYS A 305 21.24 -0.77 5.98
C LYS A 305 22.44 0.11 5.54
N GLU A 306 22.49 0.52 4.28
CA GLU A 306 23.62 1.28 3.71
C GLU A 306 23.73 2.73 4.23
N ASP A 307 24.90 3.35 4.03
CA ASP A 307 25.43 4.57 4.66
C ASP A 307 24.63 5.89 4.48
N ALA A 308 23.69 5.98 3.54
CA ALA A 308 22.91 7.20 3.35
C ALA A 308 21.96 7.46 4.55
N PRO A 309 21.76 8.73 4.99
CA PRO A 309 20.81 9.05 6.04
C PRO A 309 19.43 8.49 5.71
N SER A 310 18.87 7.72 6.64
CA SER A 310 17.60 7.00 6.46
C SER A 310 16.47 7.92 6.00
N ILE A 311 16.49 9.19 6.43
CA ILE A 311 15.50 10.22 6.06
C ILE A 311 15.54 10.64 4.58
N THR A 312 16.70 10.67 3.91
CA THR A 312 16.77 11.00 2.48
C THR A 312 16.17 9.87 1.64
N LYS A 313 16.48 8.62 2.01
CA LYS A 313 15.91 7.44 1.36
C LYS A 313 14.40 7.42 1.53
N LEU A 314 13.93 7.70 2.75
CA LEU A 314 12.52 7.82 3.07
C LEU A 314 11.84 8.92 2.24
N TRP A 315 12.40 10.12 2.21
CA TRP A 315 11.87 11.25 1.42
C TRP A 315 11.67 10.86 -0.05
N ASN A 316 12.67 10.22 -0.66
CA ASN A 316 12.57 9.76 -2.04
C ASN A 316 11.49 8.68 -2.23
N ALA A 317 11.39 7.73 -1.30
CA ALA A 317 10.38 6.67 -1.35
C ALA A 317 8.94 7.18 -1.11
N CYS A 318 8.79 8.34 -0.46
CA CYS A 318 7.52 9.01 -0.20
C CYS A 318 6.98 9.79 -1.40
N GLN A 319 7.83 10.21 -2.34
CA GLN A 319 7.40 10.98 -3.50
C GLN A 319 6.26 10.31 -4.26
N PHE A 320 5.25 11.10 -4.62
CA PHE A 320 4.02 10.67 -5.31
C PHE A 320 3.09 9.77 -4.49
N ARG A 321 3.39 9.52 -3.20
CA ARG A 321 2.45 8.84 -2.31
C ARG A 321 1.43 9.82 -1.77
N SER A 322 0.36 9.29 -1.21
CA SER A 322 -0.70 10.06 -0.56
C SER A 322 -1.28 9.27 0.60
N THR A 323 -1.98 9.97 1.49
CA THR A 323 -2.74 9.39 2.59
C THR A 323 -4.09 10.09 2.68
N SER A 324 -5.14 9.36 3.03
CA SER A 324 -6.43 9.97 3.40
C SER A 324 -6.42 10.50 4.84
N GLU A 325 -5.51 10.00 5.66
CA GLU A 325 -5.38 10.34 7.08
C GLU A 325 -4.02 11.04 7.28
N HIS A 326 -3.97 12.36 7.10
CA HIS A 326 -2.72 13.13 7.21
C HIS A 326 -2.08 13.03 8.61
N GLN A 327 -2.90 12.79 9.63
CA GLN A 327 -2.46 12.53 11.00
C GLN A 327 -1.60 11.27 11.16
N ASP A 328 -1.69 10.33 10.23
CA ASP A 328 -0.94 9.07 10.26
C ASP A 328 0.43 9.20 9.61
N GLU A 329 0.68 10.28 8.87
CA GLU A 329 1.91 10.46 8.11
C GLU A 329 3.13 10.39 9.04
N ALA A 330 3.17 11.21 10.09
CA ALA A 330 4.25 11.23 11.06
C ALA A 330 4.54 9.85 11.67
N MET A 331 3.49 9.08 11.98
CA MET A 331 3.61 7.73 12.53
C MET A 331 4.19 6.76 11.49
N CYS A 332 3.67 6.75 10.26
CA CYS A 332 4.16 5.90 9.17
C CYS A 332 5.65 6.13 8.91
N LEU A 333 6.08 7.39 8.89
CA LEU A 333 7.47 7.76 8.63
C LEU A 333 8.37 7.39 9.81
N ALA A 334 7.91 7.58 11.05
CA ALA A 334 8.66 7.17 12.25
C ALA A 334 8.95 5.65 12.24
N ILE A 335 7.95 4.83 11.90
CA ILE A 335 8.09 3.38 11.80
C ILE A 335 9.14 3.00 10.75
N LEU A 336 9.07 3.59 9.56
CA LEU A 336 10.02 3.32 8.47
C LEU A 336 11.47 3.69 8.81
N LEU A 337 11.68 4.62 9.72
CA LEU A 337 13.01 5.02 10.21
C LEU A 337 13.46 4.22 11.45
N GLY A 338 12.63 3.28 11.93
CA GLY A 338 12.91 2.45 13.11
C GLY A 338 12.74 3.18 14.45
N HIS A 339 11.99 4.29 14.48
CA HIS A 339 11.64 4.98 15.72
C HIS A 339 10.37 4.41 16.34
N ASP A 340 10.24 4.50 17.66
CA ASP A 340 9.00 4.16 18.36
C ASP A 340 7.89 5.18 18.02
N PRO A 341 6.78 4.77 17.36
CA PRO A 341 5.70 5.69 17.01
C PRO A 341 4.79 6.03 18.20
N THR A 342 4.91 5.35 19.33
CA THR A 342 3.98 5.50 20.48
C THR A 342 3.80 6.94 20.96
N PRO A 343 4.86 7.77 21.10
CA PRO A 343 4.72 9.17 21.46
C PRO A 343 3.92 9.98 20.43
N ILE A 344 4.10 9.69 19.14
CA ILE A 344 3.40 10.37 18.03
C ILE A 344 1.93 9.94 18.01
N ILE A 345 1.63 8.66 18.22
CA ILE A 345 0.25 8.13 18.23
C ILE A 345 -0.58 8.78 19.34
N ASN A 346 0.02 8.96 20.51
CA ASN A 346 -0.68 9.50 21.68
C ASN A 346 -0.72 11.04 21.72
N ALA A 347 -0.04 11.73 20.80
CA ALA A 347 0.01 13.20 20.76
C ALA A 347 -1.19 13.82 20.03
N GLY A 348 -1.44 15.10 20.31
CA GLY A 348 -2.42 15.90 19.57
C GLY A 348 -2.02 16.04 18.10
N VAL A 349 -3.00 16.17 17.20
CA VAL A 349 -2.80 16.19 15.74
C VAL A 349 -1.71 17.18 15.32
N ASP A 350 -1.72 18.39 15.86
CA ASP A 350 -0.77 19.46 15.52
C ASP A 350 0.66 19.19 16.03
N GLU A 351 0.83 18.32 17.03
CA GLU A 351 2.12 18.00 17.65
C GLU A 351 2.80 16.80 17.00
N LYS A 352 2.03 15.89 16.37
CA LYS A 352 2.53 14.64 15.77
C LYS A 352 3.70 14.86 14.83
N TRP A 353 3.57 15.85 13.94
CA TRP A 353 4.60 16.18 12.96
C TRP A 353 5.88 16.72 13.64
N CYS A 354 5.72 17.58 14.63
CA CYS A 354 6.86 18.12 15.38
C CYS A 354 7.61 17.03 16.14
N LEU A 355 6.90 16.08 16.76
CA LEU A 355 7.51 14.93 17.43
C LEU A 355 8.29 14.04 16.46
N PHE A 356 7.76 13.81 15.25
CA PHE A 356 8.50 13.10 14.20
C PHE A 356 9.80 13.81 13.84
N LEU A 357 9.76 15.14 13.63
CA LEU A 357 10.95 15.93 13.34
C LEU A 357 11.98 15.88 14.49
N GLN A 358 11.53 15.97 15.74
CA GLN A 358 12.40 15.90 16.92
C GLN A 358 13.08 14.53 17.10
N ALA A 359 12.46 13.45 16.63
CA ALA A 359 13.06 12.12 16.66
C ALA A 359 14.25 11.99 15.69
N GLN A 360 14.41 12.91 14.73
CA GLN A 360 15.49 12.86 13.74
C GLN A 360 16.74 13.58 14.23
N LYS A 361 17.90 12.94 14.03
CA LYS A 361 19.21 13.53 14.34
C LYS A 361 19.80 14.32 13.17
N THR A 362 19.45 13.96 11.95
CA THR A 362 19.99 14.52 10.72
C THR A 362 18.86 14.79 9.74
N PHE A 363 19.03 15.87 8.96
CA PHE A 363 18.12 16.22 7.88
C PHE A 363 18.91 16.46 6.59
N PRO A 364 18.34 16.15 5.42
CA PRO A 364 18.96 16.52 4.16
C PRO A 364 18.99 18.04 4.06
N PHE A 365 20.12 18.62 3.65
CA PHE A 365 20.23 20.07 3.45
C PHE A 365 19.18 20.59 2.44
N ASP A 366 18.90 19.81 1.40
CA ASP A 366 17.93 20.14 0.37
C ASP A 366 16.50 20.31 0.91
N LEU A 367 16.20 19.73 2.08
CA LEU A 367 14.88 19.85 2.72
C LEU A 367 14.50 21.32 2.95
N LEU A 368 15.48 22.19 3.25
CA LEU A 368 15.29 23.62 3.46
C LEU A 368 14.76 24.33 2.21
N PHE A 369 15.09 23.84 1.03
CA PHE A 369 14.77 24.45 -0.27
C PHE A 369 13.64 23.74 -1.00
N THR A 370 13.02 22.73 -0.38
CA THR A 370 11.85 22.05 -0.93
C THR A 370 10.70 23.04 -1.12
N LYS A 371 9.92 22.87 -2.19
CA LYS A 371 8.68 23.64 -2.38
C LYS A 371 7.56 23.02 -1.52
N GLY A 372 6.53 23.82 -1.23
CA GLY A 372 5.35 23.36 -0.51
C GLY A 372 5.16 24.03 0.85
N PRO A 373 4.07 23.68 1.55
CA PRO A 373 3.72 24.25 2.85
C PRO A 373 4.79 23.95 3.91
N ARG A 374 4.95 24.88 4.84
CA ARG A 374 5.88 24.80 5.97
C ARG A 374 5.10 24.68 7.27
N VAL A 375 5.76 24.16 8.30
CA VAL A 375 5.18 24.12 9.65
C VAL A 375 5.02 25.55 10.16
N GLU A 376 3.83 25.97 10.56
CA GLU A 376 3.58 27.33 11.05
C GLU A 376 4.11 27.58 12.48
N LEU A 377 4.31 26.51 13.25
CA LEU A 377 4.80 26.55 14.61
C LEU A 377 6.21 27.16 14.70
N ASP A 378 6.39 28.07 15.65
CA ASP A 378 7.67 28.71 15.92
C ASP A 378 8.77 27.67 16.17
N ARG A 379 9.97 27.94 15.65
CA ARG A 379 11.15 27.05 15.61
C ARG A 379 11.10 25.90 14.60
N TYR A 380 9.96 25.64 13.96
CA TYR A 380 9.81 24.57 12.94
C TYR A 380 9.54 25.09 11.53
N ARG A 381 9.42 26.41 11.33
CA ARG A 381 9.13 27.05 10.02
C ARG A 381 10.11 26.75 8.89
N TRP A 382 11.27 26.19 9.22
CA TRP A 382 12.24 25.71 8.24
C TRP A 382 11.84 24.37 7.60
N ALA A 383 11.03 23.56 8.29
CA ALA A 383 10.67 22.21 7.88
C ALA A 383 9.37 22.19 7.06
N PRO A 384 9.26 21.31 6.05
CA PRO A 384 8.00 21.08 5.36
C PRO A 384 6.96 20.52 6.34
N SER A 385 5.68 20.81 6.09
CA SER A 385 4.58 20.28 6.91
C SER A 385 4.16 18.85 6.54
N SER A 386 4.72 18.30 5.45
CA SER A 386 4.46 16.95 4.94
C SER A 386 5.61 16.53 4.00
N PHE A 387 5.84 15.23 3.86
CA PHE A 387 6.81 14.60 2.96
C PHE A 387 6.15 14.01 1.70
N ILE A 388 4.81 13.98 1.61
CA ILE A 388 4.03 13.36 0.53
C ILE A 388 3.22 14.37 -0.27
#